data_AF-A0A8H6FBZ3-F1
#
_entry.id   AF-A0A8H6FBZ3-F1
#
_cell.length_a   1.000
_cell.length_b   1.000
_cell.length_c   1.000
_cell.angle_alpha   90.00
_cell.angle_beta   90.00
_cell.angle_gamma   90.00
#
_symmetry.space_group_name_H-M   'P 1'
#
loop_
_entity.id
_entity.type
_entity.pdbx_description
1 polymer ?
#
loop_
_entity_poly.entity_id
_entity_poly.type
_entity_poly.pdbx_seq_one_letter_code
_entity_poly.pdbx_strand_id
1 'polypeptide(L)'
;MSQGESGYIDSCHKIVGAAKKIESTIREQPSLRDDLTVMGKPLVSVVAFTSRTLNVYDLADAMSSKGWHLNALQRPPAIHVAVTLPVVAAVDKLIGDLVAVVEEEKEKERVRIVEGKGAKGGAKGDAAALYGVAGSLPNPSVVNSLAEGFLDTLYKA
;
A
#
# COMPACT_ATOMS: atom_id res chain seq x y z
N MET A 1 15.40 -28.40 -5.53
CA MET A 1 15.46 -27.40 -4.44
C MET A 1 15.24 -28.11 -3.13
N SER A 2 16.15 -27.89 -2.20
CA SER A 2 16.57 -28.77 -1.10
C SER A 2 16.47 -28.03 0.23
N GLN A 3 15.31 -27.45 0.52
CA GLN A 3 15.18 -26.62 1.71
C GLN A 3 15.03 -27.53 2.94
N GLY A 4 16.15 -27.82 3.58
CA GLY A 4 16.20 -28.33 4.95
C GLY A 4 15.93 -27.22 5.97
N GLU A 5 16.03 -27.54 7.25
CA GLU A 5 15.79 -26.60 8.36
C GLU A 5 16.59 -25.30 8.23
N SER A 6 17.88 -25.40 7.89
CA SER A 6 18.76 -24.24 7.70
C SER A 6 18.28 -23.30 6.59
N GLY A 7 17.71 -23.83 5.51
CA GLY A 7 17.16 -23.04 4.40
C GLY A 7 15.90 -22.27 4.80
N TYR A 8 15.05 -22.88 5.63
CA TYR A 8 13.87 -22.20 6.18
C TYR A 8 14.26 -21.11 7.18
N ILE A 9 15.24 -21.38 8.06
CA ILE A 9 15.77 -20.39 9.01
C ILE A 9 16.35 -19.19 8.28
N ASP A 10 17.21 -19.41 7.28
CA ASP A 10 17.80 -18.34 6.47
C ASP A 10 16.73 -17.52 5.73
N SER A 11 15.75 -18.18 5.12
CA SER A 11 14.63 -17.50 4.44
C SER A 11 13.81 -16.66 5.41
N CYS A 12 13.54 -17.18 6.61
CA CYS A 12 12.83 -16.46 7.67
C CYS A 12 13.60 -15.20 8.10
N HIS A 13 14.90 -15.32 8.36
CA HIS A 13 15.75 -14.17 8.72
C HIS A 13 15.72 -13.08 7.66
N LYS A 14 15.84 -13.46 6.39
CA LYS A 14 15.79 -12.52 5.25
C LYS A 14 14.45 -11.81 5.17
N ILE A 15 13.35 -12.57 5.21
CA ILE A 15 11.99 -12.02 5.09
C ILE A 15 11.66 -11.11 6.27
N VAL A 16 11.85 -11.57 7.50
CA VAL A 16 11.54 -10.78 8.71
C VAL A 16 12.49 -9.59 8.82
N GLY A 17 13.76 -9.74 8.43
CA GLY A 17 14.73 -8.64 8.38
C GLY A 17 14.30 -7.53 7.43
N ALA A 18 13.86 -7.88 6.22
CA ALA A 18 13.35 -6.90 5.25
C ALA A 18 12.04 -6.26 5.72
N ALA A 19 11.12 -7.01 6.33
CA ALA A 19 9.90 -6.45 6.91
C ALA A 19 10.21 -5.44 8.03
N LYS A 20 11.15 -5.76 8.93
CA LYS A 20 11.61 -4.83 9.96
C LYS A 20 12.29 -3.59 9.38
N LYS A 21 13.03 -3.73 8.28
CA LYS A 21 13.63 -2.59 7.57
C LYS A 21 12.56 -1.65 7.03
N ILE A 22 11.50 -2.19 6.41
CA ILE A 22 10.36 -1.38 5.94
C ILE A 22 9.66 -0.71 7.12
N GLU A 23 9.35 -1.46 8.19
CA GLU A 23 8.70 -0.92 9.39
C GLU A 23 9.51 0.24 10.01
N SER A 24 10.78 0.00 10.32
CA SER A 24 11.66 1.00 10.94
C SER A 24 11.79 2.24 10.07
N THR A 25 11.98 2.06 8.76
CA THR A 25 12.08 3.19 7.83
C THR A 25 10.82 4.05 7.84
N ILE A 26 9.63 3.46 7.80
CA ILE A 26 8.37 4.21 7.89
C ILE A 26 8.24 4.95 9.23
N ARG A 27 8.69 4.36 10.34
CA ARG A 27 8.59 4.97 11.67
C ARG A 27 9.64 6.07 11.93
N GLU A 28 10.83 5.93 11.37
CA GLU A 28 12.00 6.73 11.75
C GLU A 28 12.32 7.82 10.73
N GLN A 29 12.15 7.55 9.44
CA GLN A 29 12.52 8.46 8.38
C GLN A 29 11.54 9.66 8.31
N PRO A 30 12.00 10.91 8.46
CA PRO A 30 11.13 12.09 8.47
C PRO A 30 10.22 12.22 7.25
N SER A 31 10.73 11.90 6.06
CA SER A 31 9.96 11.96 4.81
C SER A 31 8.80 10.96 4.74
N LEU A 32 8.73 9.97 5.64
CA LEU A 32 7.64 9.00 5.70
C LEU A 32 6.82 9.14 6.99
N ARG A 33 7.48 9.26 8.14
CA ARG A 33 6.82 9.16 9.46
C ARG A 33 5.79 10.25 9.74
N ASP A 34 5.93 11.40 9.08
CA ASP A 34 5.04 12.55 9.28
C ASP A 34 3.68 12.30 8.59
N ASP A 35 3.67 11.46 7.54
CA ASP A 35 2.51 11.19 6.71
C ASP A 35 1.97 9.77 6.87
N LEU A 36 2.85 8.80 7.09
CA LEU A 36 2.53 7.38 7.18
C LEU A 36 2.58 6.88 8.63
N THR A 37 1.69 5.95 8.95
CA THR A 37 1.64 5.29 10.26
C THR A 37 1.55 3.79 10.07
N VAL A 38 2.52 3.04 10.58
CA VAL A 38 2.47 1.57 10.64
C VAL A 38 1.32 1.14 11.56
N MET A 39 0.51 0.20 11.10
CA MET A 39 -0.61 -0.34 11.85
C MET A 39 -0.13 -1.40 12.86
N GLY A 40 -0.36 -1.13 14.14
CA GLY A 40 0.01 -2.03 15.23
C GLY A 40 1.52 -2.24 15.35
N LYS A 41 1.92 -3.49 15.61
CA LYS A 41 3.32 -3.93 15.75
C LYS A 41 3.53 -5.19 14.93
N PRO A 42 3.90 -5.09 13.63
CA PRO A 42 4.14 -6.25 12.80
C PRO A 42 5.36 -7.03 13.30
N LEU A 43 5.18 -8.30 13.68
CA LEU A 43 6.26 -9.13 14.23
C LEU A 43 7.00 -9.96 13.17
N VAL A 44 6.39 -10.11 11.98
CA VAL A 44 6.82 -11.08 10.96
C VAL A 44 6.85 -10.43 9.57
N SER A 45 6.33 -11.08 8.53
CA SER A 45 6.53 -10.72 7.12
C SER A 45 5.59 -9.64 6.56
N VAL A 46 4.52 -9.27 7.25
CA VAL A 46 3.50 -8.36 6.71
C VAL A 46 3.56 -7.02 7.43
N VAL A 47 3.72 -5.94 6.66
CA VAL A 47 3.71 -4.57 7.17
C VAL A 47 2.56 -3.82 6.52
N ALA A 48 1.57 -3.44 7.33
CA ALA A 48 0.47 -2.57 6.92
C ALA A 48 0.71 -1.16 7.43
N PHE A 49 0.39 -0.16 6.61
CA PHE A 49 0.48 1.24 6.97
C PHE A 49 -0.68 2.05 6.39
N THR A 50 -1.03 3.12 7.09
CA THR A 50 -2.12 4.05 6.75
C THR A 50 -1.58 5.48 6.74
N SER A 51 -2.39 6.43 6.30
CA SER A 51 -2.06 7.86 6.34
C SER A 51 -3.24 8.68 6.83
N ARG A 52 -2.94 9.74 7.60
CA ARG A 52 -3.93 10.74 8.03
C ARG A 52 -3.91 12.00 7.17
N THR A 53 -2.77 12.29 6.54
CA THR A 53 -2.52 13.48 5.72
C THR A 53 -2.75 13.21 4.24
N LEU A 54 -2.47 11.99 3.77
CA LEU A 54 -2.58 11.58 2.37
C LEU A 54 -3.69 10.54 2.19
N ASN A 55 -4.20 10.43 0.96
CA ASN A 55 -5.07 9.32 0.58
C ASN A 55 -4.23 8.08 0.28
N VAL A 56 -4.37 7.04 1.09
CA VAL A 56 -3.55 5.82 0.97
C VAL A 56 -3.80 5.06 -0.33
N TYR A 57 -4.96 5.24 -0.97
CA TYR A 57 -5.24 4.61 -2.25
C TYR A 57 -4.58 5.35 -3.42
N ASP A 58 -4.45 6.67 -3.34
CA ASP A 58 -3.66 7.44 -4.30
C ASP A 58 -2.17 7.04 -4.19
N LEU A 59 -1.68 6.76 -2.97
CA LEU A 59 -0.34 6.18 -2.76
C LEU A 59 -0.21 4.78 -3.40
N ALA A 60 -1.23 3.92 -3.27
CA ALA A 60 -1.22 2.60 -3.93
C ALA A 60 -1.18 2.71 -5.46
N ASP A 61 -1.95 3.63 -6.04
CA ASP A 61 -1.98 3.88 -7.48
C ASP A 61 -0.64 4.44 -7.97
N ALA A 62 -0.05 5.39 -7.23
CA ALA A 62 1.27 5.93 -7.53
C ALA A 62 2.38 4.87 -7.41
N MET A 63 2.33 4.01 -6.40
CA MET A 63 3.24 2.85 -6.27
C MET A 63 3.05 1.87 -7.43
N SER A 64 1.80 1.62 -7.84
CA SER A 64 1.46 0.76 -8.99
C SER A 64 2.04 1.32 -10.30
N SER A 65 2.03 2.64 -10.49
CA SER A 65 2.66 3.28 -11.66
C SER A 65 4.18 3.08 -11.73
N LYS A 66 4.84 2.84 -10.58
CA LYS A 66 6.26 2.46 -10.49
C LYS A 66 6.48 0.93 -10.53
N GLY A 67 5.41 0.15 -10.73
CA GLY A 67 5.42 -1.31 -10.86
C GLY A 67 5.22 -2.09 -9.55
N TRP A 68 4.82 -1.41 -8.46
CA TRP A 68 4.58 -2.05 -7.17
C TRP A 68 3.09 -2.31 -6.93
N HIS A 69 2.72 -3.59 -6.87
CA HIS A 69 1.35 -3.98 -6.53
C HIS A 69 1.23 -4.25 -5.03
N LEU A 70 0.88 -3.20 -4.27
CA LEU A 70 0.59 -3.30 -2.84
C LEU A 70 -0.88 -3.66 -2.62
N ASN A 71 -1.17 -4.41 -1.55
CA ASN A 71 -2.55 -4.80 -1.27
C ASN A 71 -3.29 -3.66 -0.57
N ALA A 72 -4.36 -3.17 -1.20
CA ALA A 72 -5.27 -2.22 -0.57
C ALA A 72 -6.15 -2.90 0.48
N LEU A 73 -6.31 -2.25 1.62
CA LEU A 73 -7.09 -2.67 2.77
C LEU A 73 -8.19 -1.67 3.08
N GLN A 74 -9.21 -2.14 3.78
CA GLN A 74 -10.37 -1.35 4.19
C GLN A 74 -10.69 -1.59 5.67
N ARG A 75 -11.35 -0.61 6.31
CA ARG A 75 -11.76 -0.63 7.72
C ARG A 75 -10.58 -0.88 8.70
N PRO A 76 -9.63 0.06 8.84
CA PRO A 76 -9.55 1.38 8.20
C PRO A 76 -8.88 1.33 6.80
N PRO A 77 -8.94 2.42 6.00
CA PRO A 77 -8.15 2.54 4.77
C PRO A 77 -6.66 2.36 5.07
N ALA A 78 -6.03 1.41 4.39
CA ALA A 78 -4.61 1.15 4.53
C ALA A 78 -4.08 0.41 3.29
N ILE A 79 -2.76 0.28 3.20
CA ILE A 79 -2.12 -0.62 2.24
C ILE A 79 -1.11 -1.49 2.99
N HIS A 80 -0.85 -2.69 2.48
CA HIS A 80 0.19 -3.55 3.05
C HIS A 80 1.13 -4.12 1.99
N VAL A 81 2.32 -4.49 2.46
CA VAL A 81 3.26 -5.35 1.74
C VAL A 81 3.45 -6.66 2.50
N ALA A 82 3.28 -7.78 1.80
CA ALA A 82 3.65 -9.10 2.28
C ALA A 82 5.05 -9.42 1.77
N VAL A 83 6.04 -9.37 2.67
CA VAL A 83 7.44 -9.54 2.32
C VAL A 83 7.71 -11.02 2.04
N THR A 84 8.25 -11.28 0.85
CA THR A 84 8.70 -12.58 0.36
C THR A 84 10.13 -12.47 -0.14
N LEU A 85 10.79 -13.58 -0.49
CA LEU A 85 12.17 -13.54 -1.00
C LEU A 85 12.38 -12.60 -2.20
N PRO A 86 11.46 -12.52 -3.19
CA PRO A 86 11.53 -11.49 -4.24
C PRO A 86 11.51 -10.05 -3.70
N VAL A 87 10.67 -9.76 -2.70
CA VAL A 87 10.61 -8.44 -2.06
C VAL A 87 11.91 -8.13 -1.32
N VAL A 88 12.51 -9.12 -0.66
CA VAL A 88 13.83 -8.95 0.00
C VAL A 88 14.88 -8.45 -0.99
N ALA A 89 14.92 -9.01 -2.20
CA ALA A 89 15.90 -8.63 -3.23
C ALA A 89 15.71 -7.18 -3.73
N ALA A 90 14.53 -6.59 -3.54
CA ALA A 90 14.18 -5.27 -4.03
C ALA A 90 13.77 -4.30 -2.90
N VAL A 91 14.03 -4.63 -1.63
CA VAL A 91 13.52 -3.88 -0.47
C VAL A 91 13.99 -2.43 -0.45
N ASP A 92 15.24 -2.17 -0.83
CA ASP A 92 15.80 -0.82 -0.90
C ASP A 92 15.14 0.01 -2.00
N LYS A 93 14.87 -0.60 -3.16
CA LYS A 93 14.15 0.06 -4.25
C LYS A 93 12.71 0.37 -3.84
N LEU A 94 12.03 -0.59 -3.20
CA LEU A 94 10.66 -0.39 -2.70
C LEU A 94 10.58 0.80 -1.74
N ILE A 95 11.53 0.90 -0.81
CA ILE A 95 11.61 2.01 0.14
C ILE A 95 11.89 3.33 -0.59
N GLY A 96 12.86 3.35 -1.50
CA GLY A 96 13.19 4.55 -2.28
C GLY A 96 12.01 5.06 -3.12
N ASP A 97 11.30 4.15 -3.79
CA ASP A 97 10.10 4.47 -4.56
C ASP A 97 8.96 4.94 -3.65
N LEU A 98 8.78 4.35 -2.47
CA LEU A 98 7.79 4.80 -1.49
C LEU A 98 8.06 6.23 -1.01
N VAL A 99 9.32 6.56 -0.72
CA VAL A 99 9.72 7.93 -0.35
C VAL A 99 9.41 8.90 -1.48
N ALA A 100 9.77 8.58 -2.72
CA ALA A 100 9.47 9.42 -3.87
C ALA A 100 7.96 9.63 -4.05
N VAL A 101 7.17 8.55 -3.96
CA VAL A 101 5.70 8.61 -4.08
C VAL A 101 5.07 9.47 -2.99
N VAL A 102 5.50 9.33 -1.73
CA VAL A 102 4.97 10.13 -0.63
C VAL A 102 5.23 11.62 -0.85
N GLU A 103 6.45 11.98 -1.25
CA GLU A 103 6.79 13.39 -1.54
C GLU A 103 6.04 13.94 -2.76
N GLU A 104 5.89 13.15 -3.82
CA GLU A 104 5.09 13.52 -5.01
C GLU A 104 3.61 13.76 -4.64
N GLU A 105 2.99 12.88 -3.82
CA GLU A 105 1.59 13.03 -3.41
C GLU A 105 1.39 14.21 -2.44
N LYS A 106 2.37 14.49 -1.56
CA LYS A 106 2.35 15.68 -0.70
C LYS A 106 2.34 16.97 -1.51
N GLU A 107 3.19 17.06 -2.53
CA GLU A 107 3.23 18.26 -3.37
C GLU A 107 1.94 18.42 -4.18
N LYS A 108 1.37 17.31 -4.70
CA LYS A 108 0.05 17.35 -5.36
C LYS A 108 -1.04 17.88 -4.43
N GLU A 109 -1.07 17.42 -3.19
CA GLU A 109 -2.05 17.89 -2.21
C GLU A 109 -1.83 19.35 -1.82
N ARG A 110 -0.57 19.78 -1.65
CA ARG A 110 -0.22 21.17 -1.38
C ARG A 110 -0.67 22.10 -2.50
N VAL A 111 -0.42 21.74 -3.77
CA VAL A 111 -0.87 22.50 -4.94
C VAL A 111 -2.40 22.61 -4.97
N ARG A 112 -3.12 21.52 -4.70
CA ARG A 112 -4.60 21.53 -4.65
C ARG A 112 -5.15 22.51 -3.61
N ILE A 113 -4.57 22.50 -2.41
CA ILE A 113 -4.96 23.41 -1.33
C ILE A 113 -4.75 24.87 -1.75
N VAL A 114 -3.63 25.19 -2.40
CA VAL A 114 -3.35 26.55 -2.92
C VAL A 114 -4.33 26.93 -4.04
N GLU A 115 -4.72 25.98 -4.89
CA GLU A 115 -5.73 26.19 -5.94
C GLU A 115 -7.18 26.29 -5.43
N GLY A 116 -7.42 26.21 -4.11
CA GLY A 116 -8.75 26.26 -3.51
C GLY A 116 -9.59 25.01 -3.75
N LYS A 117 -8.98 23.91 -4.23
CA LYS A 117 -9.61 22.59 -4.30
C LYS A 117 -9.49 21.96 -2.91
N GLY A 118 -10.59 21.50 -2.34
CA GLY A 118 -10.63 20.96 -0.97
C GLY A 118 -9.62 19.83 -0.72
N ALA A 119 -9.27 19.60 0.55
CA ALA A 119 -8.38 18.52 0.95
C ALA A 119 -9.00 17.16 0.59
N LYS A 120 -8.22 16.32 -0.13
CA LYS A 120 -8.63 15.09 -0.81
C LYS A 120 -9.40 15.36 -2.11
N GLY A 121 -8.66 15.51 -3.20
CA GLY A 121 -9.24 15.51 -4.54
C GLY A 121 -10.02 14.22 -4.84
N GLY A 122 -10.89 14.27 -5.86
CA GLY A 122 -11.65 13.08 -6.28
C GLY A 122 -10.74 11.89 -6.57
N ALA A 123 -11.22 10.67 -6.28
CA ALA A 123 -10.50 9.43 -6.51
C ALA A 123 -10.03 9.32 -7.98
N LYS A 124 -8.72 9.29 -8.18
CA LYS A 124 -8.09 9.21 -9.51
C LYS A 124 -7.08 8.06 -9.51
N GLY A 125 -7.49 6.91 -10.01
CA GLY A 125 -6.69 5.68 -10.08
C GLY A 125 -7.55 4.45 -9.76
N ASP A 126 -7.04 3.26 -10.08
CA ASP A 126 -7.83 2.03 -9.98
C ASP A 126 -8.11 1.65 -8.52
N ALA A 127 -7.10 1.75 -7.65
CA ALA A 127 -7.27 1.47 -6.23
C ALA A 127 -8.12 2.56 -5.56
N ALA A 128 -7.89 3.82 -5.88
CA ALA A 128 -8.69 4.92 -5.35
C ALA A 128 -10.16 4.83 -5.78
N ALA A 129 -10.42 4.47 -7.05
CA ALA A 129 -11.77 4.28 -7.55
C ALA A 129 -12.42 3.04 -6.93
N LEU A 130 -11.74 1.89 -6.93
CA LEU A 130 -12.34 0.64 -6.46
C LEU A 130 -12.52 0.66 -4.93
N TYR A 131 -11.47 0.92 -4.17
CA TYR A 131 -11.50 0.83 -2.71
C TYR A 131 -11.98 2.13 -2.04
N GLY A 132 -11.69 3.29 -2.62
CA GLY A 132 -12.19 4.57 -2.11
C GLY A 132 -13.70 4.69 -2.28
N VAL A 133 -14.23 4.37 -3.47
CA VAL A 133 -15.68 4.39 -3.70
C VAL A 133 -16.36 3.25 -2.95
N ALA A 134 -15.88 2.00 -3.06
CA ALA A 134 -16.51 0.88 -2.37
C ALA A 134 -16.54 1.06 -0.84
N GLY A 135 -15.48 1.64 -0.27
CA GLY A 135 -15.43 1.95 1.17
C GLY A 135 -16.41 3.05 1.61
N SER A 136 -16.86 3.90 0.69
CA SER A 136 -17.81 4.99 0.95
C SER A 136 -19.28 4.62 0.71
N LEU A 137 -19.55 3.47 0.06
CA LEU A 137 -20.90 3.05 -0.28
C LEU A 137 -21.67 2.63 0.99
N PRO A 138 -22.87 3.19 1.23
CA PRO A 138 -23.66 2.87 2.42
C PRO A 138 -24.28 1.47 2.35
N ASN A 139 -24.40 0.89 1.14
CA ASN A 139 -25.01 -0.42 0.93
C ASN A 139 -23.96 -1.46 0.45
N PRO A 140 -23.62 -2.45 1.31
CA PRO A 140 -22.71 -3.54 0.95
C PRO A 140 -23.17 -4.38 -0.27
N SER A 141 -24.46 -4.41 -0.60
CA SER A 141 -24.97 -5.21 -1.71
C SER A 141 -24.43 -4.76 -3.07
N VAL A 142 -24.10 -3.47 -3.21
CA VAL A 142 -23.51 -2.93 -4.45
C VAL A 142 -22.11 -3.52 -4.68
N VAL A 143 -21.36 -3.76 -3.60
CA VAL A 143 -20.03 -4.39 -3.66
C VAL A 143 -20.16 -5.83 -4.14
N ASN A 144 -21.19 -6.56 -3.71
CA ASN A 144 -21.45 -7.94 -4.16
C ASN A 144 -21.71 -7.99 -5.67
N SER A 145 -22.60 -7.13 -6.19
CA SER A 145 -22.90 -7.09 -7.62
C SER A 145 -21.69 -6.71 -8.47
N LEU A 146 -20.83 -5.82 -7.96
CA LEU A 146 -19.57 -5.48 -8.64
C LEU A 146 -18.60 -6.67 -8.65
N ALA A 147 -18.50 -7.41 -7.54
CA ALA A 147 -17.66 -8.60 -7.45
C ALA A 147 -18.16 -9.73 -8.37
N GLU A 148 -19.46 -9.96 -8.44
CA GLU A 148 -20.09 -10.89 -9.38
C GLU A 148 -19.76 -10.51 -10.83
N GLY A 149 -19.99 -9.25 -11.21
CA GLY A 149 -19.65 -8.76 -12.54
C GLY A 149 -18.16 -8.87 -12.87
N PHE A 150 -17.27 -8.65 -11.90
CA PHE A 150 -15.84 -8.89 -12.07
C PHE A 150 -15.55 -10.37 -12.34
N LEU A 151 -16.11 -11.30 -11.55
CA LEU A 151 -15.95 -12.73 -11.79
C LEU A 151 -16.45 -13.13 -13.17
N ASP A 152 -17.61 -12.63 -13.60
CA ASP A 152 -18.15 -12.89 -14.94
C ASP A 152 -17.19 -12.44 -16.05
N THR A 153 -16.50 -11.30 -15.86
CA THR A 153 -15.52 -10.82 -16.86
C THR A 153 -14.29 -11.72 -16.98
N LEU A 154 -13.93 -12.46 -15.93
CA LEU A 154 -12.82 -13.43 -15.99
C LEU A 154 -13.12 -14.63 -16.90
N TYR A 155 -14.40 -14.86 -17.22
CA TYR A 155 -14.85 -15.96 -18.08
C TYR A 155 -15.32 -15.48 -19.47
N LYS A 156 -15.17 -14.19 -19.79
CA LYS A 156 -15.44 -13.69 -21.15
C LYS A 156 -14.27 -14.07 -22.05
N ALA A 157 -14.56 -14.91 -23.04
CA ALA A 157 -13.62 -15.35 -24.08
C ALA A 157 -13.24 -14.21 -25.05
#